data_AF-A0A935KH24-F1
#
_entry.id   AF-A0A935KH24-F1
#
_cell.length_a   1.000
_cell.length_b   1.000
_cell.length_c   1.000
_cell.angle_alpha   90.00
_cell.angle_beta   90.00
_cell.angle_gamma   90.00
#
_symmetry.space_group_name_H-M   'P 1'
#
loop_
_entity.id
_entity.type
_entity.pdbx_description
1 polymer ?
#
loop_
_entity_poly.entity_id
_entity_poly.type
_entity_poly.pdbx_seq_one_letter_code
_entity_poly.pdbx_strand_id
1 'polypeptide(L)'
;MFVLAVVFLISVTNFAQDSTNNGLKDLHNSVVKVDDSKDSVSKEPWNKVCPVKGNPIEDDSPTVEYKGKIYAFCCPGCDTKFAKNPEKYAKNLSEDGKKFVGKK
;
A
#
# COMPACT_ATOMS: atom_id res chain seq x y z
N MET A 1 6.96 -60.95 4.70
CA MET A 1 6.57 -60.52 6.06
C MET A 1 7.85 -60.50 6.88
N PHE A 2 8.28 -59.34 7.39
CA PHE A 2 9.60 -59.03 8.03
C PHE A 2 10.71 -58.32 7.21
N VAL A 3 10.38 -57.46 6.24
CA VAL A 3 11.37 -56.45 5.72
C VAL A 3 10.78 -55.04 5.62
N LEU A 4 9.57 -54.80 6.14
CA LEU A 4 8.85 -53.52 6.03
C LEU A 4 8.91 -52.64 7.29
N ALA A 5 9.89 -52.82 8.19
CA ALA A 5 9.82 -52.22 9.54
C ALA A 5 11.07 -51.48 10.04
N VAL A 6 12.10 -51.21 9.22
CA VAL A 6 13.37 -50.62 9.72
C VAL A 6 13.76 -49.28 9.08
N VAL A 7 12.98 -48.74 8.12
CA VAL A 7 13.30 -47.44 7.49
C VAL A 7 12.61 -46.25 8.19
N PHE A 8 11.95 -46.48 9.33
CA PHE A 8 11.18 -45.47 10.09
C PHE A 8 11.94 -44.86 11.29
N LEU A 9 13.24 -45.09 11.42
CA LEU A 9 14.05 -44.63 12.57
C LEU A 9 15.24 -43.73 12.22
N ILE A 10 15.24 -43.07 11.05
CA ILE A 10 16.13 -41.93 10.83
C ILE A 10 15.39 -40.66 11.25
N SER A 11 15.28 -40.55 12.56
CA SER A 11 15.08 -39.30 13.29
C SER A 11 16.20 -38.29 12.97
N VAL A 12 15.94 -37.04 13.35
CA VAL A 12 16.87 -35.92 13.50
C VAL A 12 16.98 -34.97 12.29
N THR A 13 15.98 -34.09 12.22
CA THR A 13 16.12 -32.62 12.13
C THR A 13 17.44 -32.09 11.54
N ASN A 14 17.47 -31.93 10.22
CA ASN A 14 18.31 -30.89 9.60
C ASN A 14 17.50 -29.59 9.58
N PHE A 15 17.48 -28.92 10.73
CA PHE A 15 17.06 -27.53 10.89
C PHE A 15 18.28 -26.79 11.46
N ALA A 16 19.19 -26.39 10.57
CA ALA A 16 20.29 -25.51 10.90
C ALA A 16 19.84 -24.06 10.66
N GLN A 17 19.45 -23.37 11.74
CA GLN A 17 19.61 -21.92 11.85
C GLN A 17 20.91 -21.69 12.63
N ASP A 18 21.86 -20.95 12.07
CA ASP A 18 22.80 -20.19 12.88
C ASP A 18 23.06 -18.84 12.20
N SER A 19 22.61 -17.81 12.90
CA SER A 19 22.86 -16.40 12.61
C SER A 19 24.18 -16.01 13.26
N THR A 20 25.06 -15.36 12.52
CA THR A 20 26.03 -14.34 13.00
C THR A 20 26.89 -13.96 11.79
N ASN A 21 27.38 -12.75 11.55
CA ASN A 21 27.27 -11.43 12.16
C ASN A 21 28.17 -10.54 11.27
N ASN A 22 27.63 -9.68 10.41
CA ASN A 22 28.48 -8.66 9.80
C ASN A 22 28.03 -7.28 10.26
N GLY A 23 28.59 -6.87 11.39
CA GLY A 23 28.64 -5.47 11.75
C GLY A 23 29.96 -4.88 11.27
N LEU A 24 29.92 -3.86 10.41
CA LEU A 24 30.85 -2.73 10.50
C LEU A 24 30.44 -1.57 9.60
N LYS A 25 29.88 -0.54 10.26
CA LYS A 25 29.97 0.92 10.03
C LYS A 25 30.34 1.42 8.63
N ASP A 26 29.47 2.26 8.06
CA ASP A 26 29.88 3.45 7.32
C ASP A 26 28.93 4.60 7.64
N LEU A 27 29.47 5.51 8.44
CA LEU A 27 28.96 6.84 8.71
C LEU A 27 29.02 7.66 7.41
N HIS A 28 27.88 7.90 6.77
CA HIS A 28 27.66 9.13 6.01
C HIS A 28 26.32 9.71 6.43
N ASN A 29 26.40 10.70 7.32
CA ASN A 29 25.32 11.61 7.62
C ASN A 29 24.86 12.31 6.33
N SER A 30 23.84 11.76 5.70
CA SER A 30 22.85 12.54 4.98
C SER A 30 21.54 12.25 5.66
N VAL A 31 20.90 13.33 6.10
CA VAL A 31 19.57 13.36 6.71
C VAL A 31 18.60 12.54 5.84
N VAL A 32 18.50 11.25 6.14
CA VAL A 32 17.36 10.43 5.75
C VAL A 32 16.26 10.91 6.67
N LYS A 33 15.31 11.63 6.09
CA LYS A 33 14.10 12.01 6.80
C LYS A 33 13.44 10.71 7.24
N VAL A 34 13.37 10.61 8.56
CA VAL A 34 12.74 9.58 9.36
C VAL A 34 11.45 9.11 8.69
N ASP A 35 11.58 7.88 8.23
CA ASP A 35 10.58 6.88 7.94
C ASP A 35 9.78 6.56 9.21
N ASP A 36 8.94 7.50 9.63
CA ASP A 36 7.94 7.31 10.66
C ASP A 36 6.68 6.67 10.06
N SER A 37 6.57 5.35 10.24
CA SER A 37 5.33 4.63 10.55
C SER A 37 4.03 5.12 9.87
N LYS A 38 3.75 4.59 8.68
CA LYS A 38 2.37 4.38 8.22
C LYS A 38 2.27 3.12 7.38
N ASP A 39 2.42 2.00 8.07
CA ASP A 39 1.91 0.71 7.64
C ASP A 39 0.43 0.85 7.26
N SER A 40 0.11 0.83 5.97
CA SER A 40 -1.19 0.40 5.47
C SER A 40 -1.22 0.32 3.93
N VAL A 41 -0.93 -0.89 3.44
CA VAL A 41 -1.42 -1.47 2.17
C VAL A 41 -1.31 -0.57 0.93
N SER A 42 -0.18 -0.72 0.26
CA SER A 42 0.16 -0.28 -1.08
C SER A 42 -0.80 -0.78 -2.17
N LYS A 43 -1.97 -0.14 -2.26
CA LYS A 43 -2.82 -0.23 -3.45
C LYS A 43 -2.80 1.15 -4.11
N GLU A 44 -2.08 1.23 -5.24
CA GLU A 44 -1.96 2.48 -6.00
C GLU A 44 -3.34 3.08 -6.30
N PRO A 45 -3.52 4.39 -6.09
CA PRO A 45 -4.78 5.04 -6.44
C PRO A 45 -4.98 5.00 -7.96
N TRP A 46 -6.18 4.61 -8.38
CA TRP A 46 -6.56 4.59 -9.79
C TRP A 46 -6.57 6.00 -10.39
N ASN A 47 -6.84 7.02 -9.58
CA ASN A 47 -6.88 8.41 -10.00
C ASN A 47 -5.57 9.15 -9.74
N LYS A 48 -5.33 10.21 -10.52
CA LYS A 48 -4.23 11.18 -10.33
C LYS A 48 -4.72 12.57 -9.90
N VAL A 49 -6.04 12.78 -9.93
CA VAL A 49 -6.68 14.05 -9.60
C VAL A 49 -7.81 13.81 -8.60
N CYS A 50 -7.97 14.74 -7.66
CA CYS A 50 -8.99 14.69 -6.63
C CYS A 50 -10.41 14.83 -7.24
N PRO A 51 -11.31 13.85 -7.04
CA PRO A 51 -12.68 13.88 -7.59
C PRO A 51 -13.55 14.99 -6.96
N VAL A 52 -13.15 15.55 -5.81
CA VAL A 52 -13.89 16.59 -5.10
C VAL A 52 -13.50 17.99 -5.56
N LYS A 53 -12.19 18.27 -5.67
CA LYS A 53 -11.66 19.63 -5.96
C LYS A 53 -10.99 19.78 -7.33
N GLY A 54 -10.62 18.68 -7.98
CA GLY A 54 -9.89 18.71 -9.26
C GLY A 54 -8.39 19.03 -9.13
N ASN A 55 -7.85 19.03 -7.91
CA ASN A 55 -6.41 19.25 -7.66
C ASN A 55 -5.62 17.95 -7.80
N PRO A 56 -4.31 18.01 -8.13
CA PRO A 56 -3.44 16.84 -8.11
C PRO A 56 -3.40 16.20 -6.72
N ILE A 57 -3.09 14.90 -6.71
CA ILE A 57 -3.00 14.08 -5.50
C ILE A 57 -1.55 14.13 -5.01
N GLU A 58 -1.37 14.34 -3.71
CA GLU A 58 -0.07 14.36 -3.03
C GLU A 58 0.24 12.98 -2.42
N ASP A 59 1.50 12.72 -2.07
CA ASP A 59 1.94 11.39 -1.58
C ASP A 59 1.27 10.96 -0.25
N ASP A 60 0.89 11.91 0.63
CA ASP A 60 0.16 11.63 1.88
C ASP A 60 -1.36 11.84 1.74
N SER A 61 -1.90 11.50 0.57
CA SER A 61 -3.33 11.62 0.30
C SER A 61 -4.14 10.50 0.94
N PRO A 62 -5.25 10.79 1.64
CA PRO A 62 -6.17 9.75 2.08
C PRO A 62 -6.77 9.03 0.86
N THR A 63 -7.05 7.73 1.02
CA THR A 63 -7.64 6.88 -0.01
C THR A 63 -8.95 6.26 0.47
N VAL A 64 -9.87 6.01 -0.46
CA VAL A 64 -11.13 5.29 -0.23
C VAL A 64 -11.37 4.32 -1.37
N GLU A 65 -11.77 3.08 -1.05
CA GLU A 65 -12.23 2.13 -2.05
C GLU A 65 -13.70 2.38 -2.40
N TYR A 66 -13.98 2.49 -3.70
CA TYR A 66 -15.33 2.61 -4.21
C TYR A 66 -15.47 1.90 -5.55
N LYS A 67 -16.47 1.00 -5.68
CA LYS A 67 -16.71 0.18 -6.88
C LYS A 67 -15.45 -0.58 -7.35
N GLY A 68 -14.66 -1.10 -6.41
CA GLY A 68 -13.42 -1.84 -6.69
C GLY A 68 -12.25 -0.98 -7.20
N LYS A 69 -12.39 0.35 -7.17
CA LYS A 69 -11.33 1.31 -7.50
C LYS A 69 -10.90 2.06 -6.25
N ILE A 70 -9.60 2.32 -6.13
CA ILE A 70 -9.04 3.15 -5.07
C ILE A 70 -9.01 4.61 -5.52
N TYR A 71 -9.71 5.47 -4.78
CA TYR A 71 -9.75 6.90 -4.99
C TYR A 71 -8.87 7.59 -3.94
N ALA A 72 -7.82 8.29 -4.37
CA ALA A 72 -7.05 9.20 -3.52
C ALA A 72 -7.58 10.64 -3.61
N PHE A 73 -7.32 11.42 -2.55
CA PHE A 73 -7.79 12.79 -2.44
C PHE A 73 -6.69 13.78 -2.07
N CYS A 74 -6.71 14.97 -2.69
CA CYS A 74 -5.70 16.01 -2.45
C CYS A 74 -5.71 16.64 -1.04
N CYS A 75 -6.63 16.25 -0.16
CA CYS A 75 -6.80 16.90 1.14
C CYS A 75 -7.50 16.01 2.16
N PRO A 76 -7.14 16.11 3.46
CA PRO A 76 -7.99 15.55 4.51
C PRO A 76 -9.36 16.23 4.51
N GLY A 77 -10.42 15.43 4.64
CA GLY A 77 -11.82 15.86 4.56
C GLY A 77 -12.41 15.80 3.15
N CYS A 78 -11.58 15.67 2.12
CA CYS A 78 -12.05 15.37 0.76
C CYS A 78 -12.64 13.94 0.70
N ASP A 79 -12.04 12.99 1.39
CA ASP A 79 -12.53 11.62 1.63
C ASP A 79 -13.93 11.62 2.26
N THR A 80 -14.17 12.45 3.27
CA THR A 80 -15.46 12.54 3.96
C THR A 80 -16.54 13.10 3.03
N LYS A 81 -16.21 14.10 2.21
CA LYS A 81 -17.11 14.62 1.19
C LYS A 81 -17.43 13.57 0.15
N PHE A 82 -16.42 12.82 -0.29
CA PHE A 82 -16.57 11.72 -1.23
C PHE A 82 -17.49 10.64 -0.65
N ALA A 83 -17.26 10.20 0.59
CA ALA A 83 -18.08 9.19 1.27
C ALA A 83 -19.57 9.58 1.39
N LYS A 84 -19.88 10.87 1.52
CA LYS A 84 -21.27 11.36 1.54
C LYS A 84 -21.98 11.22 0.19
N ASN A 85 -21.27 11.40 -0.93
CA ASN A 85 -21.85 11.37 -2.28
C ASN A 85 -20.87 10.78 -3.31
N PRO A 86 -20.45 9.51 -3.18
CA PRO A 86 -19.34 8.97 -3.97
C PRO A 86 -19.68 8.93 -5.46
N GLU A 87 -20.95 8.69 -5.81
CA GLU A 87 -21.40 8.72 -7.21
C GLU A 87 -21.29 10.09 -7.87
N LYS A 88 -21.56 11.17 -7.12
CA LYS A 88 -21.46 12.54 -7.64
C LYS A 88 -20.01 12.86 -7.97
N TYR A 89 -19.10 12.51 -7.07
CA TYR A 89 -17.69 12.85 -7.21
C TYR A 89 -16.93 11.90 -8.13
N ALA A 90 -17.27 10.60 -8.14
CA ALA A 90 -16.66 9.63 -9.06
C ALA A 90 -16.88 10.00 -10.54
N LYS A 91 -18.02 10.63 -10.87
CA LYS A 91 -18.33 11.15 -12.22
C LYS A 91 -17.51 12.39 -12.61
N ASN A 92 -16.85 13.04 -11.66
CA ASN A 92 -15.99 14.18 -11.95
C ASN A 92 -14.62 13.77 -12.49
N LEU A 93 -14.34 12.48 -12.64
CA LEU A 93 -13.09 11.98 -13.22
C LEU A 93 -13.36 11.32 -14.57
N SER A 94 -12.37 11.38 -15.48
CA SER A 94 -12.42 10.58 -16.71
C SER A 94 -12.41 9.08 -16.40
N GLU A 95 -12.70 8.26 -17.40
CA GLU A 95 -12.67 6.79 -17.28
C GLU A 95 -11.29 6.27 -16.82
N ASP A 96 -10.23 7.02 -17.09
CA ASP A 96 -8.85 6.75 -16.69
C ASP A 96 -8.48 7.30 -15.30
N GLY A 97 -9.33 8.14 -14.67
CA GLY A 97 -9.05 8.75 -13.38
C GLY A 97 -7.97 9.85 -13.40
N LYS A 98 -7.42 10.18 -14.57
CA LYS A 98 -6.28 11.10 -14.71
C LYS A 98 -6.68 12.56 -14.94
N LYS A 99 -7.92 12.83 -15.31
CA LYS A 99 -8.43 14.17 -15.62
C LYS A 99 -9.70 14.45 -14.86
N PHE A 100 -9.84 15.68 -14.36
CA PHE A 100 -11.08 16.18 -13.79
C PHE A 100 -12.00 16.69 -14.92
N VAL A 101 -13.19 16.12 -15.02
CA VAL A 101 -14.23 16.47 -16.00
C VAL A 101 -15.48 17.11 -15.36
N GLY A 102 -15.48 17.26 -14.02
CA GLY A 102 -16.58 17.88 -13.30
C GLY A 102 -16.78 19.35 -13.69
N LYS A 103 -18.03 19.81 -13.69
CA LYS A 103 -18.34 21.25 -13.80
C LYS A 103 -18.00 21.91 -12.46
N LYS A 104 -17.09 22.88 -12.48
CA LYS A 104 -16.70 23.69 -11.31
C LYS A 104 -17.84 24.58 -10.85
#